data_AF-A0A417SJE5-F1
#
_entry.id   AF-A0A417SJE5-F1
#
_cell.length_a   1.000
_cell.length_b   1.000
_cell.length_c   1.000
_cell.angle_alpha   90.00
_cell.angle_beta   90.00
_cell.angle_gamma   90.00
#
_symmetry.space_group_name_H-M   'P 1'
#
loop_
_entity.id
_entity.type
_entity.pdbx_description
1 polymer ?
#
loop_
_entity_poly.entity_id
_entity_poly.type
_entity_poly.pdbx_seq_one_letter_code
_entity_poly.pdbx_strand_id
1 'polypeptide(L)'
;MVKPIMRDVLFLGQKSIPATEEDLQVGRDLQDTLAANREACVGMAANMIGVKKRIIIVNAGFRDIIMFNPVIVRKSGPYETEEGCLSLSGVRKTKRYQNIEIEYYDWKWKKQRQKFTGWPAQICQHEMDHLEGILI
;
A
#
# COMPACT_ATOMS: atom_id res chain seq x y z
N MET A 1 14.48 7.59 5.59
CA MET A 1 14.23 8.98 6.07
C MET A 1 12.77 9.32 5.84
N VAL A 2 12.16 10.19 6.67
CA VAL A 2 10.78 10.68 6.42
C VAL A 2 10.73 11.44 5.10
N LYS A 3 9.77 11.11 4.23
CA LYS A 3 9.58 11.72 2.91
C LYS A 3 8.33 12.62 2.89
N PRO A 4 8.32 13.66 2.04
CA PRO A 4 7.12 14.45 1.82
C PRO A 4 6.04 13.60 1.13
N ILE A 5 4.78 13.87 1.48
CA ILE A 5 3.62 13.20 0.87
C ILE A 5 3.34 13.82 -0.51
N MET A 6 3.36 12.98 -1.54
CA MET A 6 2.99 13.33 -2.90
C MET A 6 1.48 13.57 -3.01
N ARG A 7 1.09 14.70 -3.61
CA ARG A 7 -0.31 15.08 -3.84
C ARG A 7 -0.64 15.38 -5.30
N ASP A 8 0.34 15.24 -6.20
CA ASP A 8 0.11 15.40 -7.63
C ASP A 8 -0.67 14.19 -8.18
N VAL A 9 -1.93 14.41 -8.53
CA VAL A 9 -2.83 13.38 -9.06
C VAL A 9 -2.36 12.83 -10.41
N LEU A 10 -1.65 13.62 -11.23
CA LEU A 10 -1.11 13.17 -12.51
C LEU A 10 0.05 12.21 -12.29
N PHE A 11 0.85 12.43 -11.25
CA PHE A 11 1.89 11.49 -10.84
C PHE A 11 1.27 10.22 -10.23
N LEU A 12 0.34 10.40 -9.29
CA LEU A 12 -0.29 9.30 -8.56
C LEU A 12 -1.15 8.40 -9.46
N GLY A 13 -1.70 8.94 -10.55
CA GLY A 13 -2.48 8.20 -11.55
C GLY A 13 -1.64 7.32 -12.49
N GLN A 14 -0.31 7.27 -12.32
CA GLN A 14 0.57 6.44 -13.14
C GLN A 14 0.84 5.08 -12.50
N LYS A 15 0.86 4.04 -13.34
CA LYS A 15 1.26 2.69 -12.92
C LYS A 15 2.70 2.66 -12.42
N SER A 16 2.89 1.96 -11.30
CA SER A 16 4.20 1.71 -10.72
C SER A 16 4.90 0.52 -11.37
N ILE A 17 6.21 0.62 -11.55
CA ILE A 17 7.04 -0.43 -12.14
C ILE A 17 7.52 -1.43 -11.08
N PRO A 18 7.84 -2.68 -11.47
CA PRO A 18 8.35 -3.67 -10.53
C PRO A 18 9.56 -3.17 -9.74
N ALA A 19 9.58 -3.49 -8.45
CA ALA A 19 10.72 -3.32 -7.57
C ALA A 19 11.73 -4.45 -7.75
N THR A 20 12.97 -4.16 -7.41
CA THR A 20 14.14 -5.04 -7.41
C THR A 20 14.80 -5.01 -6.03
N GLU A 21 15.81 -5.85 -5.79
CA GLU A 21 16.60 -5.83 -4.56
C GLU A 21 17.34 -4.50 -4.32
N GLU A 22 17.56 -3.70 -5.37
CA GLU A 22 18.16 -2.37 -5.25
C GLU A 22 17.20 -1.34 -4.62
N ASP A 23 15.89 -1.63 -4.61
CA ASP A 23 14.85 -0.72 -4.14
C ASP A 23 14.57 -0.83 -2.62
N LEU A 24 15.35 -1.61 -1.86
CA LEU A 24 15.13 -1.80 -0.41
C LEU A 24 15.11 -0.48 0.38
N GLN A 25 15.84 0.54 -0.07
CA GLN A 25 15.83 1.84 0.58
C GLN A 25 14.46 2.53 0.51
N VAL A 26 13.70 2.31 -0.57
CA VAL A 26 12.32 2.83 -0.71
C VAL A 26 11.42 2.23 0.35
N GLY A 27 11.59 0.93 0.65
CA GLY A 27 10.87 0.27 1.73
C GLY A 27 11.16 0.89 3.10
N ARG A 28 12.42 1.30 3.35
CA ARG A 28 12.81 1.96 4.61
C ARG A 28 12.23 3.37 4.70
N ASP A 29 12.25 4.10 3.59
CA ASP A 29 11.65 5.43 3.51
C ASP A 29 10.12 5.37 3.76
N LEU A 30 9.44 4.33 3.28
CA LEU A 30 8.04 4.06 3.61
C LEU A 30 7.85 3.76 5.10
N GLN A 31 8.71 2.96 5.73
CA GLN A 31 8.65 2.69 7.18
C GLN A 31 8.78 3.98 7.99
N ASP A 32 9.79 4.79 7.72
CA ASP A 32 10.02 6.04 8.45
C ASP A 32 8.86 7.01 8.25
N THR A 33 8.34 7.10 7.03
CA THR A 33 7.25 8.03 6.70
C THR A 33 5.93 7.57 7.31
N LEU A 34 5.60 6.27 7.28
CA LEU A 34 4.42 5.73 7.96
C LEU A 34 4.53 5.99 9.46
N ALA A 35 5.70 5.71 10.07
CA ALA A 35 5.95 5.94 11.49
C ALA A 35 5.68 7.40 11.91
N ALA A 36 6.13 8.37 11.10
CA ALA A 36 5.90 9.79 11.34
C ALA A 36 4.43 10.23 11.16
N ASN A 37 3.59 9.44 10.49
CA ASN A 37 2.19 9.75 10.20
C ASN A 37 1.19 8.76 10.86
N ARG A 38 1.64 7.94 11.83
CA ARG A 38 0.85 6.85 12.43
C ARG A 38 -0.49 7.26 13.04
N GLU A 39 -0.63 8.50 13.47
CA GLU A 39 -1.89 9.00 14.04
C GLU A 39 -3.01 9.12 12.99
N ALA A 40 -2.64 9.27 11.71
CA ALA A 40 -3.58 9.54 10.62
C ALA A 40 -3.45 8.56 9.44
N CYS A 41 -2.53 7.59 9.52
CA CYS A 41 -2.16 6.73 8.40
C CYS A 41 -1.86 5.31 8.85
N VAL A 42 -2.44 4.34 8.13
CA VAL A 42 -2.34 2.91 8.40
C VAL A 42 -1.71 2.12 7.26
N GLY A 43 -1.39 2.76 6.15
CA GLY A 43 -0.77 2.16 4.97
C GLY A 43 -0.23 3.24 4.02
N MET A 44 0.79 2.88 3.26
CA MET A 44 1.35 3.76 2.23
C MET A 44 1.91 2.96 1.05
N ALA A 45 1.76 3.49 -0.15
CA ALA A 45 2.43 3.05 -1.37
C ALA A 45 3.63 3.95 -1.73
N ALA A 46 4.65 3.40 -2.40
CA ALA A 46 5.86 4.14 -2.76
C ALA A 46 5.58 5.40 -3.61
N ASN A 47 4.55 5.39 -4.46
CA ASN A 47 4.20 6.56 -5.26
C ASN A 47 3.69 7.72 -4.40
N MET A 48 3.14 7.45 -3.21
CA MET A 48 2.76 8.48 -2.22
C MET A 48 3.96 9.21 -1.62
N ILE A 49 5.18 8.69 -1.80
CA ILE A 49 6.44 9.36 -1.45
C ILE A 49 7.27 9.72 -2.70
N GLY A 50 6.63 9.77 -3.87
CA GLY A 50 7.26 10.20 -5.13
C GLY A 50 8.05 9.12 -5.87
N VAL A 51 7.91 7.84 -5.52
CA VAL A 51 8.66 6.74 -6.13
C VAL A 51 7.71 5.74 -6.82
N LYS A 52 7.79 5.60 -8.14
CA LYS A 52 6.90 4.70 -8.92
C LYS A 52 7.34 3.23 -8.88
N LYS A 53 7.54 2.68 -7.70
CA LYS A 53 7.92 1.27 -7.50
C LYS A 53 6.78 0.51 -6.85
N ARG A 54 6.60 -0.76 -7.21
CA ARG A 54 5.58 -1.64 -6.61
C ARG A 54 5.96 -2.06 -5.20
N ILE A 55 5.85 -1.13 -4.26
CA ILE A 55 6.20 -1.34 -2.85
C ILE A 55 5.13 -0.67 -2.00
N ILE A 56 4.59 -1.42 -1.05
CA ILE A 56 3.62 -0.92 -0.07
C ILE A 56 4.08 -1.28 1.33
N ILE A 57 3.70 -0.45 2.29
CA ILE A 57 3.74 -0.77 3.71
C ILE A 57 2.32 -0.72 4.26
N VAL A 58 1.95 -1.69 5.09
CA VAL A 58 0.64 -1.73 5.74
C VAL A 58 0.80 -2.02 7.23
N ASN A 59 0.04 -1.32 8.07
CA ASN A 59 -0.11 -1.67 9.46
C ASN A 59 -1.13 -2.81 9.59
N ALA A 60 -0.64 -4.02 9.88
CA ALA A 60 -1.49 -5.21 10.05
C ALA A 60 -1.90 -5.42 11.52
N GLY A 61 -1.99 -4.34 12.31
CA GLY A 61 -2.30 -4.37 13.75
C GLY A 61 -1.09 -4.73 14.62
N PHE A 62 -0.55 -5.95 14.50
CA PHE A 62 0.54 -6.42 15.36
C PHE A 62 1.94 -5.96 14.91
N ARG A 63 2.09 -5.63 13.62
CA ARG A 63 3.31 -5.08 13.03
C ARG A 63 3.03 -4.40 11.70
N ASP A 64 3.98 -3.56 11.28
CA ASP A 64 4.02 -3.05 9.92
C ASP A 64 4.63 -4.12 9.00
N ILE A 65 4.00 -4.34 7.84
CA ILE A 65 4.43 -5.31 6.84
C ILE A 65 4.78 -4.54 5.56
N ILE A 66 6.04 -4.62 5.15
CA ILE A 66 6.45 -4.19 3.81
C ILE A 66 6.15 -5.33 2.83
N MET A 67 5.67 -4.98 1.65
CA MET A 67 5.48 -5.92 0.55
C MET A 67 6.09 -5.35 -0.71
N PHE A 68 7.06 -6.06 -1.27
CA PHE A 68 7.63 -5.76 -2.57
C PHE A 68 6.92 -6.58 -3.64
N ASN A 69 6.54 -5.94 -4.74
CA ASN A 69 5.77 -6.53 -5.84
C ASN A 69 4.52 -7.33 -5.40
N PRO A 70 3.64 -6.77 -4.55
CA PRO A 70 2.45 -7.50 -4.10
C PRO A 70 1.48 -7.78 -5.26
N VAL A 71 0.85 -8.96 -5.21
CA VAL A 71 -0.20 -9.41 -6.13
C VAL A 71 -1.30 -10.12 -5.34
N ILE A 72 -2.56 -9.70 -5.51
CA ILE A 72 -3.71 -10.41 -4.95
C ILE A 72 -3.99 -11.64 -5.81
N VAL A 73 -3.80 -12.83 -5.24
CA VAL A 73 -4.04 -14.11 -5.93
C VAL A 73 -5.42 -14.68 -5.64
N ARG A 74 -6.08 -14.26 -4.56
CA ARG A 74 -7.47 -14.60 -4.24
C ARG A 74 -8.17 -13.45 -3.51
N LYS A 75 -9.47 -13.28 -3.74
CA LYS A 75 -10.31 -12.31 -3.03
C LYS A 75 -11.75 -12.81 -2.90
N SER A 76 -12.42 -12.53 -1.78
CA SER A 76 -13.82 -12.90 -1.54
C SER A 76 -14.52 -11.97 -0.53
N GLY A 77 -15.85 -12.01 -0.51
CA GLY A 77 -16.67 -11.19 0.39
C GLY A 77 -16.67 -9.70 0.01
N PRO A 78 -17.21 -9.31 -1.16
CA PRO A 78 -17.28 -7.91 -1.54
C PRO A 78 -18.19 -7.10 -0.59
N TYR A 79 -17.77 -5.89 -0.24
CA TYR A 79 -18.56 -4.94 0.56
C TYR A 79 -18.24 -3.50 0.17
N GLU A 80 -19.14 -2.59 0.53
CA GLU A 80 -18.95 -1.14 0.37
C GLU A 80 -18.37 -0.55 1.65
N THR A 81 -17.49 0.43 1.50
CA THR A 81 -16.85 1.15 2.60
C THR A 81 -16.50 2.57 2.17
N GLU A 82 -16.11 3.40 3.12
CA GLU A 82 -15.49 4.70 2.86
C GLU A 82 -14.02 4.67 3.27
N GLU A 83 -13.19 5.38 2.52
CA GLU A 83 -11.74 5.49 2.73
C GLU A 83 -11.28 6.94 2.59
N GLY A 84 -10.21 7.29 3.30
CA GLY A 84 -9.43 8.50 3.08
C GLY A 84 -8.02 8.13 2.64
N CYS A 85 -7.26 9.12 2.12
CA CYS A 85 -5.88 8.93 1.66
C CYS A 85 -5.06 10.17 2.01
N LEU A 86 -3.84 10.03 2.52
CA LEU A 86 -2.98 11.20 2.85
C LEU A 86 -2.69 12.10 1.64
N SER A 87 -2.73 11.53 0.45
CA SER A 87 -2.49 12.24 -0.81
C SER A 87 -3.71 13.01 -1.31
N LEU A 88 -4.91 12.78 -0.77
CA LEU A 88 -6.18 13.33 -1.23
C LEU A 88 -6.96 13.97 -0.08
N SER A 89 -7.86 14.91 -0.39
CA SER A 89 -8.76 15.49 0.61
C SER A 89 -10.09 14.73 0.68
N GLY A 90 -10.61 14.57 1.89
CA GLY A 90 -11.92 13.99 2.17
C GLY A 90 -11.94 12.45 2.19
N VAL A 91 -13.16 11.91 2.20
CA VAL A 91 -13.43 10.47 2.17
C VAL A 91 -14.29 10.12 0.96
N ARG A 92 -14.12 8.91 0.43
CA ARG A 92 -14.81 8.44 -0.77
C ARG A 92 -15.29 7.01 -0.59
N LYS A 93 -16.45 6.71 -1.18
CA LYS A 93 -17.01 5.35 -1.20
C LYS A 93 -16.25 4.49 -2.19
N THR A 94 -15.93 3.27 -1.79
CA THR A 94 -15.28 2.28 -2.63
C THR A 94 -15.75 0.86 -2.29
N LYS A 95 -15.42 -0.09 -3.18
CA LYS A 95 -15.74 -1.51 -3.02
C LYS A 95 -14.48 -2.29 -2.69
N ARG A 96 -14.54 -3.06 -1.61
CA ARG A 96 -13.42 -3.87 -1.10
C ARG A 96 -13.85 -5.31 -0.91
N TYR A 97 -12.88 -6.18 -0.70
CA TYR A 97 -13.09 -7.60 -0.40
C TYR A 97 -12.66 -7.87 1.04
N GLN A 98 -13.53 -8.52 1.82
CA GLN A 98 -13.28 -8.84 3.22
C GLN A 98 -12.09 -9.78 3.40
N ASN A 99 -11.84 -10.66 2.44
CA ASN A 99 -10.75 -11.63 2.49
C ASN A 99 -9.92 -11.52 1.23
N ILE A 100 -8.60 -11.42 1.38
CA ILE A 100 -7.64 -11.46 0.27
C ILE A 100 -6.46 -12.37 0.61
N GLU A 101 -5.83 -12.91 -0.42
CA GLU A 101 -4.56 -13.61 -0.32
C GLU A 101 -3.57 -12.91 -1.25
N ILE A 102 -2.42 -12.50 -0.70
CA ILE A 102 -1.40 -11.73 -1.41
C ILE A 102 -0.11 -12.56 -1.50
N GLU A 103 0.48 -12.60 -2.68
CA GLU A 103 1.87 -13.01 -2.90
C GLU A 103 2.76 -11.78 -3.06
N TYR A 104 3.92 -11.78 -2.40
CA TYR A 104 4.86 -10.65 -2.41
C TYR A 104 6.28 -11.10 -2.02
N TYR A 105 7.27 -10.22 -2.17
CA TYR A 105 8.62 -10.44 -1.65
C TYR A 105 8.84 -9.66 -0.35
N ASP A 106 9.54 -10.27 0.61
CA ASP A 106 9.95 -9.62 1.86
C ASP A 106 11.30 -8.88 1.74
N TRP A 107 11.79 -8.35 2.87
CA TRP A 107 13.11 -7.68 2.97
C TRP A 107 14.30 -8.51 2.52
N LYS A 108 14.19 -9.85 2.54
CA LYS A 108 15.23 -10.78 2.13
C LYS A 108 14.98 -11.29 0.71
N TRP A 109 14.09 -10.62 -0.03
CA TRP A 109 13.65 -11.01 -1.36
C TRP A 109 13.12 -12.45 -1.44
N LYS A 110 12.53 -12.94 -0.35
CA LYS A 110 11.87 -14.25 -0.32
C LYS A 110 10.39 -14.09 -0.62
N LYS A 111 9.87 -14.98 -1.47
CA LYS A 111 8.43 -15.03 -1.76
C LYS A 111 7.66 -15.41 -0.49
N GLN A 112 6.64 -14.62 -0.20
CA GLN A 112 5.67 -14.83 0.85
C GLN A 112 4.29 -14.95 0.25
N ARG A 113 3.43 -15.71 0.91
CA ARG A 113 2.01 -15.81 0.59
C ARG A 113 1.22 -15.68 1.88
N GLN A 114 0.40 -14.64 1.99
CA GLN A 114 -0.28 -14.31 3.24
C GLN A 114 -1.74 -13.95 3.00
N LYS A 115 -2.61 -14.42 3.89
CA LYS A 115 -4.03 -14.06 3.92
C LYS A 115 -4.24 -12.85 4.82
N PHE A 116 -5.04 -11.91 4.35
CA PHE A 116 -5.50 -10.75 5.10
C PHE A 116 -7.02 -10.76 5.12
N THR A 117 -7.59 -10.36 6.26
CA THR A 117 -9.04 -10.28 6.45
C THR A 117 -9.43 -8.96 7.10
N GLY A 118 -10.66 -8.50 6.86
CA GLY A 118 -11.20 -7.27 7.46
C GLY A 118 -10.36 -6.04 7.16
N TRP A 119 -10.02 -5.27 8.20
CA TRP A 119 -9.35 -3.98 8.06
C TRP A 119 -7.97 -4.05 7.38
N PRO A 120 -7.03 -4.95 7.77
CA PRO A 120 -5.79 -5.13 7.01
C PRO A 120 -5.99 -5.49 5.53
N ALA A 121 -7.05 -6.25 5.20
CA ALA A 121 -7.36 -6.55 3.80
C ALA A 121 -7.74 -5.28 3.03
N GLN A 122 -8.56 -4.43 3.64
CA GLN A 122 -8.97 -3.15 3.07
C GLN A 122 -7.76 -2.25 2.79
N ILE A 123 -6.89 -2.06 3.79
CA ILE A 123 -5.67 -1.24 3.65
C ILE A 123 -4.80 -1.78 2.51
N CYS A 124 -4.54 -3.09 2.46
CA CYS A 124 -3.72 -3.66 1.39
C CYS A 124 -4.31 -3.37 0.01
N GLN A 125 -5.63 -3.50 -0.15
CA GLN A 125 -6.29 -3.22 -1.43
C GLN A 125 -6.15 -1.75 -1.82
N HIS A 126 -6.27 -0.82 -0.86
CA HIS A 126 -6.04 0.61 -1.09
C HIS A 126 -4.60 0.89 -1.56
N GLU A 127 -3.60 0.40 -0.84
CA GLU A 127 -2.21 0.65 -1.22
C GLU A 127 -1.84 -0.03 -2.54
N MET A 128 -2.48 -1.15 -2.88
CA MET A 128 -2.27 -1.82 -4.15
C MET A 128 -2.95 -1.10 -5.33
N ASP A 129 -4.09 -0.43 -5.12
CA ASP A 129 -4.71 0.44 -6.13
C ASP A 129 -3.78 1.60 -6.50
N HIS A 130 -3.10 2.19 -5.51
CA HIS A 130 -2.06 3.18 -5.76
C HIS A 130 -0.96 2.67 -6.71
N LEU A 131 -0.57 1.40 -6.62
CA LEU A 131 0.42 0.82 -7.55
C LEU A 131 -0.08 0.73 -8.99
N GLU A 132 -1.40 0.65 -9.19
CA GLU A 132 -2.04 0.63 -10.50
C GLU A 132 -2.43 2.03 -11.00
N GLY A 133 -2.11 3.08 -10.23
CA GLY A 133 -2.54 4.45 -10.54
C GLY A 133 -4.03 4.69 -10.30
N ILE A 134 -4.69 3.85 -9.51
CA ILE A 134 -6.09 3.96 -9.16
C ILE A 134 -6.18 4.72 -7.83
N LEU A 135 -6.94 5.81 -7.83
CA LEU A 135 -7.19 6.64 -6.67
C LEU A 135 -8.66 6.47 -6.24
N ILE A 136 -8.90 6.47 -4.93
CA ILE A 136 -10.26 6.40 -4.37
C ILE A 136 -11.14 7.60 -4.77
#